data_AF-A0AAD7RJZ2-F1
#
_entry.id   AF-A0AAD7RJZ2-F1
#
_cell.length_a   1.000
_cell.length_b   1.000
_cell.length_c   1.000
_cell.angle_alpha   90.00
_cell.angle_beta   90.00
_cell.angle_gamma   90.00
#
_symmetry.space_group_name_H-M   'P 1'
#
loop_
_entity.id
_entity.type
_entity.pdbx_description
1 polymer ?
#
loop_
_entity_poly.entity_id
_entity_poly.type
_entity_poly.pdbx_seq_one_letter_code
_entity_poly.pdbx_strand_id
1 'polypeptide(L)'
;MWQLEKVLRAMHILFHNVPARREDFTALTKSTTFPLPFCGHRWIENLPAAERAVVVWPSLTIYLDAVRTKKLPNPGTASFDTLEASAKDPLIMAKQFYMAVTRTFIPFLTRYQTDEPMIPLMLS
;
A
#
# COMPACT_ATOMS: atom_id res chain seq x y z
N MET A 1 14.48 2.93 -10.48
CA MET A 1 14.01 2.84 -9.07
C MET A 1 12.60 2.28 -9.07
N TRP A 2 12.31 1.20 -8.34
CA TRP A 2 10.98 0.58 -8.33
C TRP A 2 9.97 1.54 -7.66
N GLN A 3 8.94 2.00 -8.38
CA GLN A 3 7.96 2.99 -7.89
C GLN A 3 6.96 2.41 -6.87
N LEU A 4 7.21 1.20 -6.37
CA LEU A 4 6.31 0.42 -5.50
C LEU A 4 5.95 1.18 -4.22
N GLU A 5 6.95 1.81 -3.60
CA GLU A 5 6.74 2.58 -2.37
C GLU A 5 5.80 3.77 -2.61
N LYS A 6 5.92 4.43 -3.78
CA LYS A 6 5.04 5.55 -4.13
C LYS A 6 3.61 5.07 -4.33
N VAL A 7 3.43 3.90 -4.96
CA VAL A 7 2.11 3.29 -5.15
C VAL A 7 1.48 2.94 -3.80
N LEU A 8 2.19 2.22 -2.94
CA LEU A 8 1.67 1.81 -1.63
C LEU A 8 1.32 3.02 -0.74
N ARG A 9 2.16 4.05 -0.74
CA ARG A 9 1.86 5.33 -0.06
C ARG A 9 0.66 6.04 -0.68
N ALA A 10 0.58 6.10 -2.01
CA ALA A 10 -0.51 6.75 -2.72
C ALA A 10 -1.86 6.08 -2.44
N MET A 11 -1.91 4.74 -2.37
CA MET A 11 -3.10 3.97 -2.00
C MET A 11 -3.64 4.43 -0.64
N HIS A 12 -2.77 4.54 0.38
CA HIS A 12 -3.18 5.00 1.70
C HIS A 12 -3.60 6.48 1.69
N ILE A 13 -2.79 7.37 1.10
CA ILE A 13 -3.02 8.81 1.06
C ILE A 13 -4.35 9.16 0.37
N LEU A 14 -4.73 8.40 -0.66
CA LEU A 14 -6.00 8.60 -1.36
C LEU A 14 -7.20 8.55 -0.40
N PHE A 15 -7.16 7.71 0.63
CA PHE A 15 -8.28 7.52 1.55
C PHE A 15 -8.04 8.04 2.97
N HIS A 16 -6.80 8.35 3.36
CA HIS A 16 -6.45 8.59 4.77
C HIS A 16 -7.30 9.67 5.45
N ASN A 17 -7.46 10.83 4.83
CA ASN A 17 -8.13 12.01 5.43
C ASN A 17 -9.34 12.51 4.63
N VAL A 18 -9.94 11.66 3.77
CA VAL A 18 -11.06 12.09 2.92
C VAL A 18 -12.23 11.12 3.07
N PRO A 19 -13.13 11.36 4.06
CA PRO A 19 -14.27 10.48 4.36
C PRO A 19 -15.19 10.27 3.15
N ALA A 20 -15.49 11.32 2.39
CA ALA A 20 -16.33 11.24 1.20
C ALA A 20 -15.81 10.20 0.19
N ARG A 21 -14.49 10.16 -0.04
CA ARG A 21 -13.89 9.16 -0.94
C ARG A 21 -13.97 7.74 -0.39
N ARG A 22 -13.92 7.56 0.93
CA ARG A 22 -14.12 6.24 1.55
C ARG A 22 -15.56 5.78 1.39
N GLU A 23 -16.51 6.68 1.53
CA GLU A 23 -17.92 6.41 1.32
C GLU A 23 -18.19 6.02 -0.14
N ASP A 24 -17.72 6.82 -1.11
CA ASP A 24 -17.81 6.52 -2.54
C ASP A 24 -17.20 5.15 -2.88
N PHE A 25 -16.00 4.88 -2.35
CA PHE A 25 -15.30 3.61 -2.54
C PHE A 25 -16.11 2.44 -1.98
N THR A 26 -16.65 2.58 -0.77
CA THR A 26 -17.43 1.53 -0.10
C THR A 26 -18.74 1.29 -0.83
N ALA A 27 -19.44 2.35 -1.24
CA ALA A 27 -20.69 2.26 -1.99
C ALA A 27 -20.50 1.56 -3.34
N LEU A 28 -19.41 1.88 -4.04
CA LEU A 28 -19.11 1.33 -5.37
C LEU A 28 -18.62 -0.13 -5.30
N THR A 29 -17.68 -0.41 -4.40
CA THR A 29 -16.97 -1.70 -4.36
C THR A 29 -17.56 -2.69 -3.36
N LYS A 30 -18.46 -2.22 -2.49
CA LYS A 30 -19.02 -2.95 -1.32
C LYS A 30 -17.96 -3.42 -0.33
N SER A 31 -16.72 -2.97 -0.46
CA SER A 31 -15.61 -3.31 0.41
C SER A 31 -15.39 -2.20 1.43
N THR A 32 -15.30 -2.58 2.70
CA THR A 32 -14.88 -1.70 3.81
C THR A 32 -13.38 -1.84 4.11
N THR A 33 -12.65 -2.55 3.24
CA THR A 33 -11.23 -2.80 3.41
C THR A 33 -10.41 -1.73 2.71
N PHE A 34 -9.58 -1.02 3.47
CA PHE A 34 -8.75 0.08 2.97
C PHE A 34 -7.25 -0.24 3.01
N PRO A 35 -6.43 0.46 2.21
CA PRO A 35 -4.97 0.36 2.26
C PRO A 35 -4.41 0.81 3.61
N LEU A 36 -3.30 0.19 4.03
CA LEU A 36 -2.57 0.53 5.25
C LEU A 36 -1.40 1.48 4.95
N PRO A 37 -0.92 2.25 5.95
CA PRO A 37 0.26 3.08 5.78
C PRO A 37 1.50 2.24 5.46
N PHE A 38 2.39 2.80 4.63
CA PHE A 38 3.62 2.16 4.19
C PHE A 38 4.83 3.09 4.40
N CYS A 39 5.93 2.56 4.95
CA CYS A 39 7.16 3.30 5.23
C CYS A 39 8.39 2.60 4.65
N GLY A 40 8.98 3.07 3.55
CA GLY A 40 10.03 2.36 2.77
C GLY A 40 11.23 1.76 3.54
N HIS A 41 11.52 2.24 4.75
CA HIS A 41 12.63 1.76 5.58
C HIS A 41 12.23 0.66 6.59
N ARG A 42 10.92 0.40 6.79
CA ARG A 42 10.40 -0.54 7.82
C ARG A 42 9.85 -1.82 7.21
N TRP A 43 10.76 -2.66 6.76
CA TRP A 43 10.47 -3.78 5.87
C TRP A 43 9.56 -4.85 6.48
N ILE A 44 9.76 -5.22 7.75
CA ILE A 44 8.92 -6.18 8.48
C ILE A 44 7.54 -5.60 8.74
N GLU A 45 7.47 -4.39 9.31
CA GLU A 45 6.21 -3.74 9.70
C GLU A 45 5.31 -3.43 8.50
N ASN A 46 5.89 -3.25 7.32
CA ASN A 46 5.15 -3.02 6.08
C ASN A 46 4.60 -4.28 5.43
N LEU A 47 4.98 -5.48 5.87
CA LEU A 47 4.51 -6.70 5.22
C LEU A 47 2.98 -6.80 5.21
N PRO A 48 2.27 -6.54 6.33
CA PRO A 48 0.80 -6.46 6.32
C PRO A 48 0.26 -5.38 5.39
N ALA A 49 0.97 -4.26 5.21
CA ALA A 49 0.55 -3.19 4.32
C ALA A 49 0.65 -3.59 2.84
N ALA A 50 1.72 -4.30 2.46
CA ALA A 50 1.89 -4.84 1.12
C ALA A 50 0.86 -5.95 0.84
N GLU A 51 0.62 -6.86 1.78
CA GLU A 51 -0.41 -7.90 1.66
C GLU A 51 -1.81 -7.30 1.50
N ARG A 52 -2.15 -6.31 2.32
CA ARG A 52 -3.42 -5.58 2.22
C ARG A 52 -3.55 -4.89 0.87
N ALA A 53 -2.48 -4.30 0.35
CA ALA A 53 -2.50 -3.65 -0.95
C ALA A 53 -2.85 -4.65 -2.07
N VAL A 54 -2.36 -5.89 -2.00
CA VAL A 54 -2.75 -6.94 -2.96
C VAL A 54 -4.24 -7.26 -2.91
N VAL A 55 -4.79 -7.39 -1.71
CA VAL A 55 -6.22 -7.67 -1.51
C VAL A 55 -7.10 -6.51 -1.98
N VAL A 56 -6.67 -5.27 -1.74
CA VAL A 56 -7.43 -4.06 -2.08
C VAL A 56 -7.33 -3.71 -3.57
N TRP A 57 -6.29 -4.15 -4.26
CA TRP A 57 -6.01 -3.75 -5.64
C TRP A 57 -7.19 -3.91 -6.60
N PRO A 58 -7.92 -5.05 -6.64
CA PRO A 58 -9.08 -5.19 -7.53
C PRO A 58 -10.18 -4.17 -7.24
N SER A 59 -10.52 -3.94 -5.97
CA SER A 59 -11.50 -2.92 -5.58
C SER A 59 -11.02 -1.51 -5.96
N LEU A 60 -9.72 -1.25 -5.82
CA LEU A 60 -9.14 0.03 -6.24
C LEU A 60 -9.24 0.23 -7.75
N THR A 61 -9.01 -0.80 -8.57
CA THR A 61 -9.16 -0.68 -10.03
C THR A 61 -10.59 -0.32 -10.45
N ILE A 62 -11.60 -0.91 -9.79
CA ILE A 62 -13.01 -0.54 -10.01
C ILE A 62 -13.26 0.93 -9.68
N TYR A 63 -12.69 1.43 -8.58
CA TYR A 63 -12.78 2.84 -8.20
C TYR A 63 -12.10 3.77 -9.22
N LEU A 64 -10.88 3.44 -9.65
CA LEU A 64 -10.17 4.22 -10.68
C LEU A 64 -10.96 4.27 -11.99
N ASP A 65 -11.57 3.15 -12.39
CA ASP A 65 -12.43 3.08 -13.58
C ASP A 65 -13.70 3.92 -13.44
N ALA A 66 -14.33 3.95 -12.26
CA ALA A 66 -15.49 4.80 -12.01
C ALA A 66 -15.15 6.30 -12.09
N VAL A 67 -13.97 6.70 -11.62
CA VAL A 67 -13.48 8.07 -11.77
C VAL A 67 -13.17 8.37 -13.26
N ARG A 68 -12.50 7.45 -13.97
CA ARG A 68 -12.20 7.59 -15.40
C ARG A 68 -13.44 7.71 -16.27
N THR A 69 -14.50 6.96 -15.95
CA THR A 69 -15.81 7.01 -16.63
C THR A 69 -16.69 8.17 -16.17
N LYS A 70 -16.16 9.10 -15.36
CA LYS A 70 -16.84 10.29 -14.80
C LYS A 70 -18.10 9.95 -13.98
N LYS A 71 -18.20 8.73 -13.45
CA LYS A 71 -19.26 8.36 -12.48
C LYS A 71 -19.01 8.97 -11.11
N LEU A 72 -17.74 9.21 -10.78
CA LEU A 72 -17.29 9.88 -9.57
C LEU A 72 -16.46 11.13 -9.92
N PRO A 73 -16.44 12.15 -9.05
CA PRO A 73 -15.60 13.32 -9.25
C PRO A 73 -14.12 12.93 -9.23
N ASN A 74 -13.32 13.52 -10.13
CA ASN A 74 -11.88 13.32 -10.11
C ASN A 74 -11.28 14.02 -8.88
N PRO A 75 -10.56 13.31 -8.00
CA PRO A 75 -9.94 13.91 -6.83
C PRO A 75 -8.83 14.92 -7.15
N GLY A 76 -8.24 14.89 -8.35
CA GLY A 76 -7.20 15.84 -8.77
C GLY A 76 -5.94 15.82 -7.88
N THR A 77 -5.67 14.71 -7.21
CA THR A 77 -4.53 14.58 -6.28
C THR A 77 -3.38 13.81 -6.93
N ALA A 78 -2.15 14.19 -6.60
CA ALA A 78 -0.95 13.47 -7.07
C ALA A 78 -0.94 11.97 -6.70
N SER A 79 -1.61 11.59 -5.61
CA SER A 79 -1.83 10.19 -5.25
C SER A 79 -2.69 9.44 -6.26
N PHE A 80 -3.75 10.08 -6.79
CA PHE A 80 -4.59 9.49 -7.81
C PHE A 80 -3.82 9.34 -9.13
N ASP A 81 -3.09 10.38 -9.56
CA ASP A 81 -2.30 10.33 -10.80
C ASP A 81 -1.23 9.22 -10.75
N THR A 82 -0.60 9.04 -9.59
CA THR A 82 0.37 7.95 -9.38
C THR A 82 -0.28 6.58 -9.53
N LEU A 83 -1.50 6.40 -9.02
CA LEU A 83 -2.24 5.14 -9.12
C LEU A 83 -2.75 4.90 -10.53
N GLU A 84 -3.23 5.92 -11.22
CA GLU A 84 -3.67 5.82 -12.61
C GLU A 84 -2.50 5.45 -13.54
N ALA A 85 -1.33 6.08 -13.35
CA ALA A 85 -0.12 5.73 -14.09
C ALA A 85 0.32 4.28 -13.82
N SER A 86 0.19 3.82 -12.58
CA SER A 86 0.60 2.48 -12.17
C SER A 86 -0.40 1.40 -12.57
N ALA A 87 -1.68 1.73 -12.71
CA ALA A 87 -2.72 0.82 -13.18
C ALA A 87 -2.54 0.42 -14.66
N LYS A 88 -1.78 1.21 -15.43
CA LYS A 88 -1.40 0.88 -16.82
C LYS A 88 -0.34 -0.22 -16.90
N ASP A 89 0.36 -0.50 -15.79
CA ASP A 89 1.38 -1.54 -15.72
C ASP A 89 0.77 -2.86 -15.25
N PRO A 90 0.63 -3.87 -16.14
CA PRO A 90 0.04 -5.16 -15.77
C PRO A 90 0.90 -5.93 -14.74
N LEU A 91 2.17 -5.56 -14.57
CA LEU A 91 3.09 -6.23 -13.66
C LEU A 91 3.19 -5.55 -12.29
N ILE A 92 2.39 -4.51 -12.01
CA ILE A 92 2.48 -3.78 -10.74
C ILE A 92 2.26 -4.68 -9.53
N MET A 93 1.39 -5.69 -9.66
CA MET A 93 1.16 -6.69 -8.61
C MET A 93 2.31 -7.69 -8.50
N ALA A 94 2.90 -8.11 -9.62
CA ALA A 94 4.07 -8.99 -9.62
C ALA A 94 5.30 -8.31 -9.01
N LYS A 95 5.43 -6.99 -9.14
CA LYS A 95 6.49 -6.19 -8.51
C LYS A 95 6.43 -6.20 -6.98
N GLN A 96 5.33 -6.65 -6.37
CA GLN A 96 5.26 -6.95 -4.94
C GLN A 96 6.03 -8.23 -4.54
N PHE A 97 6.82 -8.85 -5.45
CA PHE A 97 7.75 -9.95 -5.17
C PHE A 97 8.62 -9.71 -3.94
N TYR A 98 8.91 -8.45 -3.62
CA TYR A 98 9.55 -8.06 -2.37
C TYR A 98 8.89 -8.71 -1.13
N MET A 99 7.57 -8.92 -1.08
CA MET A 99 6.89 -9.64 0.01
C MET A 99 7.42 -11.06 0.21
N ALA A 100 7.72 -11.78 -0.88
CA ALA A 100 8.27 -13.14 -0.80
C ALA A 100 9.70 -13.13 -0.24
N VAL A 101 10.49 -12.13 -0.62
CA VAL A 101 11.81 -11.88 -0.04
C VAL A 101 11.67 -11.60 1.45
N THR A 102 10.85 -10.62 1.85
CA THR A 102 10.62 -10.29 3.26
C THR A 102 10.22 -11.52 4.05
N ARG A 103 9.24 -12.32 3.60
CA ARG A 103 8.80 -13.54 4.30
C ARG A 103 9.92 -14.55 4.52
N THR A 104 10.82 -14.71 3.55
CA THR A 104 11.99 -15.59 3.66
C THR A 104 12.96 -15.10 4.73
N PHE A 105 13.12 -13.77 4.83
CA PHE A 105 14.03 -13.14 5.77
C PHE A 105 13.39 -12.75 7.10
N ILE A 106 12.07 -12.90 7.31
CA ILE A 106 11.39 -12.54 8.58
C ILE A 106 12.14 -13.11 9.80
N PRO A 107 12.48 -14.41 9.87
CA PRO A 107 13.14 -14.96 11.07
C PRO A 107 14.51 -14.32 11.35
N PHE A 108 15.20 -13.89 10.28
CA PHE A 108 16.47 -13.17 10.39
C PHE A 108 16.25 -11.71 10.78
N LEU A 109 15.37 -10.99 10.08
CA LEU A 109 15.13 -9.57 10.31
C LEU A 109 14.51 -9.32 11.69
N THR A 110 13.59 -10.17 12.16
CA THR A 110 13.03 -10.06 13.52
C THR A 110 14.10 -10.21 14.60
N ARG A 111 15.20 -10.92 14.34
CA ARG A 111 16.29 -11.04 15.33
C ARG A 111 17.16 -9.78 15.43
N TYR A 112 17.23 -8.97 14.38
CA TYR A 112 18.19 -7.86 14.27
C TYR A 112 17.55 -6.48 14.05
N GLN A 113 16.23 -6.41 13.86
CA GLN A 113 15.47 -5.19 13.59
C GLN A 113 14.28 -5.00 14.55
N THR A 114 14.32 -5.61 15.73
CA THR A 114 13.35 -5.36 16.80
C THR A 114 13.76 -4.13 17.61
N ASP A 115 12.76 -3.37 18.08
CA ASP A 115 12.94 -2.27 19.04
C ASP A 115 13.33 -2.77 20.45
N GLU A 116 13.37 -4.09 20.67
CA GLU A 116 13.88 -4.68 21.90
C GLU A 116 15.39 -4.43 22.03
N PRO A 117 15.88 -3.94 23.19
CA PRO A 117 17.28 -3.69 23.40
C PRO A 117 18.07 -5.00 23.25
N MET A 118 18.82 -5.10 22.16
CA MET A 118 19.78 -6.18 21.98
C MET A 118 20.86 -6.03 23.05
N ILE A 119 21.03 -7.07 23.86
CA ILE A 119 21.88 -7.12 25.07
C ILE A 119 23.36 -6.67 24.90
N PRO A 120 24.02 -6.58 23.72
CA PRO A 120 25.45 -6.23 23.71
C PRO A 120 25.79 -4.79 24.16
N LEU A 121 24.83 -3.87 24.25
CA LEU A 121 25.10 -2.44 24.53
C LEU A 121 25.02 -2.04 26.02
N MET A 122 24.70 -2.96 26.93
CA MET A 122 24.61 -2.67 28.38
C MET A 122 25.83 -3.10 29.20
N LEU A 123 26.92 -3.51 28.54
CA LEU A 123 28.15 -3.97 29.21
C LEU A 123 29.41 -3.16 28.85
N SER A 124 29.26 -1.95 28.32
CA SER A 124 30.38 -0.99 28.13
C SER A 124 30.43 0.06 29.21
#